data_AF-A0A7S2GFA3-F1
#
_entry.id   AF-A0A7S2GFA3-F1
#
_cell.length_a   1.000
_cell.length_b   1.000
_cell.length_c   1.000
_cell.angle_alpha   90.00
_cell.angle_beta   90.00
_cell.angle_gamma   90.00
#
_symmetry.space_group_name_H-M   'P 1'
#
loop_
_entity.id
_entity.type
_entity.pdbx_description
1 polymer ?
#
loop_
_entity_poly.entity_id
_entity_poly.type
_entity_poly.pdbx_seq_one_letter_code
_entity_poly.pdbx_strand_id
1 'polypeptide(L)'
;MNFAAAAYGRKALVALGALPATALATDATALETLVDICAQDIIASEYSGGIYRPGFVVCIDRACGCVVVVVRGTYRVQDCLTDLSCHAVPLHPFDAPLPPQAVVTNADTSPPPAAVPPPPAPSLSSSPEPRHKQQQHIHHLPPTPVPHCHEGFQKAAERL
;
A
#
# COMPACT_ATOMS: atom_id res chain seq x y z
N MET A 1 -11.26 -18.12 2.84
CA MET A 1 -10.51 -17.13 2.04
C MET A 1 -9.94 -16.08 2.96
N ASN A 2 -8.61 -16.02 3.12
CA ASN A 2 -7.92 -15.16 4.10
C ASN A 2 -7.34 -13.87 3.46
N PHE A 3 -7.92 -13.40 2.37
CA PHE A 3 -7.41 -12.24 1.62
C PHE A 3 -7.28 -10.97 2.46
N ALA A 4 -8.21 -10.72 3.39
CA ALA A 4 -8.13 -9.56 4.28
C ALA A 4 -6.83 -9.52 5.09
N ALA A 5 -6.34 -10.68 5.53
CA ALA A 5 -5.11 -10.80 6.30
C ALA A 5 -3.86 -10.60 5.42
N ALA A 6 -3.93 -10.81 4.11
CA ALA A 6 -2.81 -10.63 3.19
C ALA A 6 -2.24 -9.20 3.18
N ALA A 7 -3.07 -8.18 3.39
CA ALA A 7 -2.63 -6.78 3.42
C ALA A 7 -1.91 -6.37 4.73
N TYR A 8 -1.82 -7.25 5.73
CA TYR A 8 -1.08 -6.99 6.96
C TYR A 8 0.42 -7.22 6.83
N GLY A 9 0.90 -7.87 5.75
CA GLY A 9 2.32 -8.17 5.56
C GLY A 9 2.88 -9.14 6.60
N ARG A 10 4.09 -9.67 6.35
CA ARG A 10 4.68 -10.77 7.14
C ARG A 10 4.81 -10.43 8.62
N LYS A 11 5.36 -9.26 8.93
CA LYS A 11 5.67 -8.90 10.33
C LYS A 11 4.42 -8.87 11.21
N ALA A 12 3.33 -8.29 10.70
CA ALA A 12 2.09 -8.24 11.47
C ALA A 12 1.41 -9.61 11.52
N LEU A 13 1.45 -10.40 10.45
CA LEU A 13 0.91 -11.76 10.46
C LEU A 13 1.63 -12.66 11.48
N VAL A 14 2.95 -12.53 11.62
CA VAL A 14 3.72 -13.19 12.69
C VAL A 14 3.31 -12.68 14.07
N ALA A 15 3.19 -11.36 14.25
CA ALA A 15 2.78 -10.77 15.53
C ALA A 15 1.37 -11.19 15.97
N LEU A 16 0.47 -11.41 15.00
CA LEU A 16 -0.89 -11.89 15.23
C LEU A 16 -0.99 -13.42 15.41
N GLY A 17 0.13 -14.15 15.28
CA GLY A 17 0.15 -15.61 15.36
C GLY A 17 -0.45 -16.32 14.14
N ALA A 18 -0.77 -15.57 13.08
CA ALA A 18 -1.30 -16.13 11.83
C ALA A 18 -0.22 -16.83 11.00
N LEU A 19 1.05 -16.48 11.19
CA LEU A 19 2.21 -17.16 10.62
C LEU A 19 3.23 -17.51 11.70
N PRO A 20 3.95 -18.64 11.59
CA PRO A 20 4.99 -18.96 12.55
C PRO A 20 6.16 -17.96 12.42
N ALA A 21 6.83 -17.64 13.52
CA ALA A 21 7.94 -16.67 13.51
C ALA A 21 9.13 -17.10 12.63
N THR A 22 9.27 -18.41 12.40
CA THR A 22 10.28 -19.01 11.52
C THR A 22 9.86 -19.00 10.04
N ALA A 23 8.62 -18.63 9.73
CA ALA A 23 8.14 -18.60 8.36
C ALA A 23 8.68 -17.39 7.58
N LEU A 24 9.41 -17.74 6.52
CA LEU A 24 9.42 -17.06 5.22
C LEU A 24 10.24 -15.77 5.15
N ALA A 25 11.04 -15.64 4.09
CA ALA A 25 11.97 -14.53 3.95
C ALA A 25 11.30 -13.20 3.55
N THR A 26 10.12 -13.26 2.91
CA THR A 26 9.51 -12.10 2.22
C THR A 26 7.99 -12.03 2.42
N ASP A 27 7.40 -10.86 2.14
CA ASP A 27 5.93 -10.70 2.19
C ASP A 27 5.22 -11.52 1.10
N ALA A 28 5.80 -11.65 -0.09
CA ALA A 28 5.23 -12.46 -1.18
C ALA A 28 5.07 -13.94 -0.79
N THR A 29 6.09 -14.51 -0.14
CA THR A 29 6.02 -15.90 0.34
C THR A 29 5.00 -16.07 1.48
N ALA A 30 4.84 -15.04 2.33
CA ALA A 30 3.78 -15.02 3.34
C ALA A 30 2.37 -15.04 2.70
N LEU A 31 2.17 -14.35 1.57
CA LEU A 31 0.92 -14.42 0.81
C LEU A 31 0.70 -15.80 0.19
N GLU A 32 1.72 -16.37 -0.45
CA GLU A 32 1.64 -17.73 -1.00
C GLU A 32 1.15 -18.72 0.06
N THR A 33 1.69 -18.61 1.27
CA THR A 33 1.31 -19.49 2.38
C THR A 33 -0.09 -19.22 2.92
N LEU A 34 -0.55 -17.96 2.93
CA LEU A 34 -1.81 -17.60 3.57
C LEU A 34 -3.03 -17.77 2.66
N VAL A 35 -2.87 -17.49 1.37
CA VAL A 35 -3.97 -17.39 0.40
C VAL A 35 -3.78 -18.24 -0.85
N ASP A 36 -2.70 -19.02 -0.93
CA ASP A 36 -2.39 -19.91 -2.07
C ASP A 36 -2.31 -19.16 -3.41
N ILE A 37 -1.75 -17.94 -3.37
CA ILE A 37 -1.51 -17.10 -4.55
C ILE A 37 -0.02 -17.11 -4.86
N CYS A 38 0.37 -17.61 -6.02
CA CYS A 38 1.76 -17.57 -6.50
C CYS A 38 2.28 -16.12 -6.56
N ALA A 39 3.55 -15.90 -6.23
CA ALA A 39 4.16 -14.57 -6.25
C ALA A 39 4.05 -13.85 -7.61
N GLN A 40 4.04 -14.59 -8.72
CA GLN A 40 3.84 -14.06 -10.07
C GLN A 40 2.45 -13.48 -10.33
N ASP A 41 1.46 -13.86 -9.52
CA ASP A 41 0.08 -13.37 -9.61
C ASP A 41 -0.15 -12.17 -8.68
N ILE A 42 0.86 -11.75 -7.91
CA ILE A 42 0.85 -10.51 -7.14
C ILE A 42 1.25 -9.37 -8.07
N ILE A 43 0.28 -8.54 -8.44
CA ILE A 43 0.47 -7.41 -9.37
C ILE A 43 1.13 -6.23 -8.65
N ALA A 44 0.63 -5.90 -7.46
CA ALA A 44 1.12 -4.79 -6.66
C ALA A 44 0.86 -5.03 -5.17
N SER A 45 1.76 -4.56 -4.33
CA SER A 45 1.57 -4.62 -2.88
C SER A 45 2.31 -3.49 -2.17
N GLU A 46 1.66 -2.91 -1.17
CA GLU A 46 2.23 -1.94 -0.25
C GLU A 46 1.87 -2.37 1.18
N TYR A 47 2.88 -2.75 1.97
CA TYR A 47 2.67 -3.20 3.35
C TYR A 47 3.01 -2.09 4.36
N SER A 48 3.76 -1.08 3.95
CA SER A 48 4.06 0.05 4.82
C SER A 48 2.82 0.94 4.93
N GLY A 49 2.34 1.12 6.16
CA GLY A 49 1.28 2.07 6.46
C GLY A 49 1.90 3.45 6.71
N GLY A 50 1.36 4.48 6.07
CA GLY A 50 1.69 5.87 6.35
C GLY A 50 0.43 6.70 6.58
N ILE A 51 0.61 7.95 7.02
CA ILE A 51 -0.50 8.91 7.10
C ILE A 51 -1.07 9.09 5.67
N TYR A 52 -2.37 8.79 5.50
CA TYR A 52 -3.08 8.75 4.21
C TYR A 52 -2.52 7.76 3.17
N ARG A 53 -1.78 6.73 3.60
CA ARG A 53 -1.27 5.66 2.73
C ARG A 53 -1.69 4.31 3.29
N PRO A 54 -2.90 3.82 2.95
CA PRO A 54 -3.33 2.51 3.39
C PRO A 54 -2.44 1.43 2.78
N GLY A 55 -2.23 0.36 3.53
CA GLY A 55 -1.59 -0.83 2.96
C GLY A 55 -2.55 -1.49 1.99
N PHE A 56 -2.04 -2.08 0.92
CA PHE A 56 -2.87 -2.78 -0.06
C PHE A 56 -2.15 -3.96 -0.71
N VAL A 57 -2.94 -4.85 -1.28
CA VAL A 57 -2.50 -5.93 -2.17
C VAL A 57 -3.45 -6.00 -3.35
N VAL A 58 -2.89 -6.13 -4.55
CA VAL A 58 -3.61 -6.45 -5.77
C VAL A 58 -3.03 -7.74 -6.33
N CYS A 59 -3.87 -8.77 -6.49
CA CYS A 59 -3.46 -10.05 -7.05
C CYS A 59 -4.54 -10.69 -7.92
N ILE A 60 -4.13 -11.70 -8.69
CA ILE A 60 -5.01 -12.50 -9.54
C ILE A 60 -5.32 -13.81 -8.81
N ASP A 61 -6.58 -14.03 -8.44
CA ASP A 61 -7.04 -15.34 -8.00
C ASP A 61 -7.48 -16.14 -9.23
N ARG A 62 -6.59 -17.03 -9.69
CA ARG A 62 -6.84 -17.89 -10.85
C ARG A 62 -7.87 -18.98 -10.58
N ALA A 63 -8.01 -19.42 -9.33
CA ALA A 63 -8.98 -20.45 -8.96
C ALA A 63 -10.41 -19.91 -9.08
N CYS A 64 -10.61 -18.65 -8.67
CA CYS A 64 -11.91 -17.97 -8.79
C CYS A 64 -12.08 -17.19 -10.09
N GLY A 65 -11.01 -17.01 -10.88
CA GLY A 65 -11.03 -16.25 -12.13
C GLY A 65 -11.29 -14.76 -11.91
N CYS A 66 -10.77 -14.17 -10.83
CA CYS A 66 -11.02 -12.78 -10.47
C CYS A 66 -9.75 -12.01 -10.07
N VAL A 67 -9.85 -10.69 -10.07
CA VAL A 67 -8.84 -9.80 -9.50
C VAL A 67 -9.26 -9.47 -8.07
N VAL A 68 -8.36 -9.68 -7.12
CA VAL A 68 -8.60 -9.39 -5.71
C VAL A 68 -7.84 -8.12 -5.35
N VAL A 69 -8.58 -7.15 -4.80
CA VAL A 69 -8.02 -5.92 -4.24
C VAL A 69 -8.32 -5.92 -2.76
N VAL A 70 -7.27 -5.91 -1.95
CA VAL A 70 -7.35 -5.85 -0.50
C VAL A 70 -6.77 -4.52 -0.05
N VAL A 71 -7.55 -3.75 0.69
CA VAL A 71 -7.11 -2.51 1.32
C VAL A 71 -7.16 -2.68 2.82
N ARG A 72 -6.06 -2.40 3.50
CA ARG A 72 -5.96 -2.41 4.95
C ARG A 72 -5.87 -0.99 5.47
N GLY A 73 -6.74 -0.68 6.44
CA GLY A 73 -6.78 0.59 7.14
C GLY A 73 -5.62 0.77 8.12
N THR A 74 -5.87 1.49 9.21
CA THR A 74 -4.85 1.70 10.24
C THR A 74 -4.47 0.39 10.96
N TYR A 75 -3.20 0.29 11.36
CA TYR A 75 -2.72 -0.76 12.28
C TYR A 75 -3.06 -0.47 13.74
N ARG A 76 -3.33 0.79 14.06
CA ARG A 76 -3.56 1.24 15.43
C ARG A 76 -5.04 1.28 15.65
N VAL A 77 -5.55 0.27 16.36
CA VAL A 77 -6.96 0.24 16.77
C VAL A 77 -7.31 1.48 17.59
N GLN A 78 -6.34 2.06 18.30
CA GLN A 78 -6.52 3.33 19.01
C GLN A 78 -6.97 4.46 18.07
N ASP A 79 -6.38 4.59 16.87
CA ASP A 79 -6.78 5.62 15.91
C ASP A 79 -8.27 5.48 15.55
N CYS A 80 -8.80 4.26 15.45
CA CYS A 80 -10.23 4.01 15.22
C CYS A 80 -11.11 4.34 16.43
N LEU A 81 -10.56 4.32 17.65
CA LEU A 81 -11.32 4.56 18.89
C LEU A 81 -11.28 6.03 19.32
N THR A 82 -10.18 6.74 19.04
CA THR A 82 -9.99 8.12 19.52
C THR A 82 -10.26 9.16 18.45
N ASP A 83 -9.96 8.85 17.18
CA ASP A 83 -9.88 9.85 16.11
C ASP A 83 -10.94 9.60 15.01
N LEU A 84 -11.79 8.59 15.18
CA LEU A 84 -12.80 8.24 14.18
C LEU A 84 -13.98 9.20 14.23
N SER A 85 -14.04 10.12 13.25
CA SER A 85 -15.24 10.88 12.92
C SER A 85 -15.96 10.23 11.74
N CYS A 86 -17.22 9.84 11.92
CA CYS A 86 -18.03 9.24 10.86
C CYS A 86 -19.03 10.27 10.30
N HIS A 87 -19.03 10.44 8.98
CA HIS A 87 -20.02 11.23 8.27
C HIS A 87 -20.69 10.37 7.19
N ALA A 88 -22.00 10.49 7.05
CA ALA A 88 -22.71 9.85 5.95
C ALA A 88 -22.43 10.64 4.66
N VAL A 89 -21.92 9.94 3.64
CA VAL A 89 -21.71 10.48 2.30
C VAL A 89 -22.34 9.55 1.28
N PRO A 90 -23.02 10.09 0.24
CA PRO A 90 -23.53 9.27 -0.85
C PRO A 90 -22.39 8.48 -1.52
N LEU A 91 -22.60 7.18 -1.72
CA LEU A 91 -21.65 6.29 -2.40
C LEU A 91 -21.45 6.69 -3.87
N HIS A 92 -22.50 7.25 -4.49
CA HIS A 92 -22.42 7.85 -5.81
C HIS A 92 -22.24 9.36 -5.66
N PRO A 93 -21.11 9.94 -6.11
CA PRO A 93 -20.88 11.38 -6.04
C PRO A 93 -21.89 12.19 -6.86
N PHE A 94 -22.66 11.54 -7.73
CA PHE A 94 -23.71 12.15 -8.55
C PHE A 94 -25.11 12.10 -7.93
N ASP A 95 -25.31 11.31 -6.86
CA ASP A 95 -26.60 11.21 -6.16
C ASP A 95 -26.71 12.17 -4.97
N ALA A 96 -25.61 12.86 -4.64
CA ALA A 96 -25.66 13.94 -3.67
C ALA A 96 -26.45 15.12 -4.25
N PRO A 97 -27.46 15.66 -3.54
CA PRO A 97 -27.92 17.00 -3.81
C PRO A 97 -26.67 17.88 -3.81
N LEU A 98 -26.43 18.61 -4.91
CA LEU A 98 -25.36 19.59 -4.94
C LEU A 98 -25.46 20.38 -3.64
N PRO A 99 -24.35 20.54 -2.88
CA PRO A 99 -24.39 21.41 -1.71
C PRO A 99 -25.05 22.71 -2.16
N PRO A 100 -26.03 23.25 -1.40
CA PRO A 100 -26.67 24.51 -1.77
C PRO A 100 -25.53 25.43 -2.08
N GLN A 101 -25.40 25.81 -3.37
CA GLN A 101 -24.22 26.51 -3.85
C GLN A 101 -24.00 27.61 -2.85
N ALA A 102 -22.90 27.52 -2.10
CA ALA A 102 -22.56 28.56 -1.17
C ALA A 102 -22.52 29.77 -2.07
N VAL A 103 -23.54 30.63 -1.94
CA VAL A 103 -23.60 31.87 -2.69
C VAL A 103 -22.31 32.52 -2.24
N VAL A 104 -21.32 32.49 -3.12
CA VAL A 104 -20.07 33.18 -2.92
C VAL A 104 -20.51 34.63 -3.04
N THR A 105 -21.00 35.18 -1.93
CA THR A 105 -21.13 36.60 -1.76
C THR A 105 -19.70 37.09 -1.80
N ASN A 106 -19.24 37.44 -3.01
CA ASN A 106 -18.04 38.21 -3.24
C ASN A 106 -18.25 39.59 -2.58
N ALA A 107 -18.24 39.60 -1.25
CA ALA A 107 -18.21 40.77 -0.41
C ALA A 107 -16.92 40.72 0.41
N ASP A 108 -15.82 40.37 -0.25
CA ASP A 108 -14.48 40.61 0.27
C ASP A 108 -13.91 41.81 -0.49
N THR A 109 -14.25 43.00 -0.01
CA THR A 109 -13.62 44.29 -0.39
C THR A 109 -12.31 44.51 0.36
N SER A 110 -11.59 43.46 0.74
CA SER A 110 -10.25 43.63 1.27
C SER A 110 -9.32 44.16 0.16
N PRO A 111 -8.56 45.24 0.42
CA PRO A 111 -7.60 45.77 -0.54
C PRO A 111 -6.52 44.72 -0.84
N PRO A 112 -6.04 44.65 -2.09
CA PRO A 112 -5.03 43.67 -2.47
C PRO A 112 -3.78 43.80 -1.56
N PRO A 113 -3.24 42.68 -1.06
CA PRO A 113 -2.01 42.72 -0.27
C PRO A 113 -0.89 43.35 -1.10
N ALA A 114 -0.12 44.23 -0.46
CA ALA A 114 1.02 44.91 -1.07
C ALA A 114 1.96 43.87 -1.74
N ALA A 115 2.40 44.19 -2.96
CA ALA A 115 3.24 43.34 -3.78
C ALA A 115 4.43 42.81 -2.99
N VAL A 116 4.48 41.49 -2.79
CA VAL A 116 5.63 40.81 -2.18
C VAL A 116 6.82 40.96 -3.13
N PRO A 117 7.98 41.48 -2.68
CA PRO A 117 9.15 41.61 -3.53
C PRO A 117 9.64 40.23 -4.00
N PRO A 118 10.16 40.13 -5.24
CA PRO A 118 10.62 38.87 -5.78
C PRO A 118 11.76 38.28 -4.93
N PRO A 119 11.81 36.95 -4.75
CA PRO A 119 12.89 36.31 -4.02
C PRO A 119 14.25 36.56 -4.71
N PRO A 120 15.34 36.69 -3.93
CA PRO A 120 16.68 36.87 -4.48
C PRO A 120 17.09 35.64 -5.32
N ALA A 121 17.77 35.90 -6.43
CA ALA A 121 18.22 34.88 -7.37
C ALA A 121 19.13 33.85 -6.68
N PRO A 122 18.99 32.54 -7.01
CA PRO A 122 19.83 31.50 -6.42
C PRO A 122 21.29 31.65 -6.86
N SER A 123 22.20 31.76 -5.89
CA SER A 123 23.64 31.77 -6.10
C SER A 123 24.11 30.41 -6.63
N LEU A 124 24.54 30.38 -7.89
CA LEU A 124 25.18 29.22 -8.51
C LEU A 124 26.57 29.00 -7.89
N SER A 125 26.66 28.10 -6.91
CA SER A 125 27.93 27.54 -6.42
C SER A 125 28.12 26.16 -7.04
N SER A 126 28.97 26.11 -8.06
CA SER A 126 29.40 24.88 -8.72
C SER A 126 30.60 24.28 -7.99
N SER A 127 30.44 23.08 -7.43
CA SER A 127 31.58 22.21 -7.10
C SER A 127 31.26 20.80 -7.62
N PRO A 128 31.99 20.30 -8.64
CA PRO A 128 31.74 18.97 -9.21
C PRO A 128 32.36 17.88 -8.33
N GLU A 129 31.52 17.09 -7.68
CA GLU A 129 31.92 15.88 -6.95
C GLU A 129 32.27 14.74 -7.93
N PRO A 130 33.44 14.08 -7.79
CA PRO A 130 33.85 13.02 -8.71
C PRO A 130 33.06 11.72 -8.45
N ARG A 131 32.17 11.37 -9.38
CA ARG A 131 31.47 10.07 -9.40
C ARG A 131 32.46 8.93 -9.61
N HIS A 132 32.70 8.15 -8.56
CA HIS A 132 33.32 6.83 -8.65
C HIS A 132 32.42 5.89 -9.44
N LYS A 133 32.91 5.41 -10.59
CA LYS A 133 32.26 4.37 -11.39
C LYS A 133 32.44 3.03 -10.69
N GLN A 134 31.45 2.62 -9.90
CA GLN A 134 31.39 1.27 -9.36
C GLN A 134 30.84 0.33 -10.45
N GLN A 135 31.75 -0.38 -11.10
CA GLN A 135 31.47 -1.35 -12.15
C GLN A 135 30.92 -2.62 -11.50
N GLN A 136 29.60 -2.80 -11.53
CA GLN A 136 28.95 -4.02 -11.04
C GLN A 136 29.06 -5.10 -12.12
N HIS A 137 29.89 -6.11 -11.86
CA HIS A 137 29.89 -7.37 -12.61
C HIS A 137 28.57 -8.09 -12.37
N ILE A 138 27.68 -8.05 -13.37
CA ILE A 138 26.46 -8.85 -13.39
C ILE A 138 26.87 -10.28 -13.78
N HIS A 139 26.93 -11.17 -12.78
CA HIS A 139 27.00 -12.61 -13.02
C HIS A 139 25.62 -13.09 -13.51
N HIS A 140 25.54 -13.51 -14.77
CA HIS A 140 24.41 -14.25 -15.31
C HIS A 140 24.31 -15.61 -14.59
N LEU A 141 23.37 -15.73 -13.67
CA LEU A 141 22.93 -17.03 -13.14
C LEU A 141 21.90 -17.64 -14.11
N PRO A 142 21.97 -18.96 -14.38
CA PRO A 142 20.98 -19.64 -15.19
C PRO A 142 19.60 -19.64 -14.48
N PRO A 143 18.48 -19.63 -15.23
CA PRO A 143 17.15 -19.68 -14.65
C PRO A 143 16.96 -20.99 -13.89
N THR A 144 16.67 -20.90 -12.61
CA THR A 144 16.28 -22.06 -11.80
C THR A 144 14.89 -22.54 -12.21
N PRO A 145 14.67 -23.86 -12.33
CA PRO A 145 13.36 -24.41 -12.64
C PRO A 145 12.37 -24.06 -11.52
N VAL A 146 11.21 -23.53 -11.90
CA VAL A 146 10.13 -23.14 -10.98
C VAL A 146 9.48 -24.43 -10.45
N PRO A 147 9.47 -24.68 -9.12
CA PRO A 147 8.77 -25.83 -8.57
C PRO A 147 7.26 -25.65 -8.75
N HIS A 148 6.61 -26.67 -9.29
CA HIS A 148 5.16 -26.72 -9.40
C HIS A 148 4.53 -26.62 -7.99
N CYS A 149 3.85 -25.50 -7.73
CA CYS A 149 3.03 -25.29 -6.53
C CYS A 149 1.76 -26.14 -6.61
N HIS A 150 1.88 -27.44 -6.38
CA HIS A 150 0.73 -28.31 -6.15
C HIS A 150 1.22 -29.46 -5.29
N GLU A 151 0.92 -29.46 -3.98
CA GLU A 151 0.65 -30.67 -3.16
C GLU A 151 0.65 -30.43 -1.63
N GLY A 152 0.92 -29.21 -1.13
CA GLY A 152 1.25 -29.02 0.28
C GLY A 152 0.27 -28.27 1.18
N PHE A 153 -1.07 -28.43 1.10
CA PHE A 153 -1.96 -27.60 1.96
C PHE A 153 -3.13 -28.25 2.71
N GLN A 154 -3.28 -29.57 2.73
CA GLN A 154 -4.39 -30.18 3.50
C GLN A 154 -4.22 -30.18 5.03
N LYS A 155 -3.08 -29.78 5.61
CA LYS A 155 -2.83 -29.92 7.07
C LYS A 155 -2.85 -28.63 7.90
N ALA A 156 -2.93 -27.45 7.30
CA ALA A 156 -2.87 -26.18 8.04
C ALA A 156 -4.25 -25.59 8.40
N ALA A 157 -5.33 -26.04 7.75
CA ALA A 157 -6.67 -25.48 7.95
C ALA A 157 -7.44 -26.02 9.19
N GLU A 158 -6.93 -27.04 9.88
CA GLU A 158 -7.60 -27.65 11.05
C GLU A 158 -7.17 -27.06 12.40
N ARG A 159 -6.38 -25.97 12.42
CA ARG A 159 -5.79 -25.40 13.66
C ARG A 159 -6.16 -23.94 13.95
N LEU A 160 -7.09 -23.36 13.20
CA LEU A 160 -7.69 -22.03 13.45
C LEU A 160 -9.20 -22.19 13.58
#